data_AF-A0A1V5MRB9-F1
#
_entry.id   AF-A0A1V5MRB9-F1
#
_cell.length_a   1.000
_cell.length_b   1.000
_cell.length_c   1.000
_cell.angle_alpha   90.00
_cell.angle_beta   90.00
_cell.angle_gamma   90.00
#
_symmetry.space_group_name_H-M   'P 1'
#
loop_
_entity.id
_entity.type
_entity.pdbx_description
1 polymer ?
#
loop_
_entity_poly.entity_id
_entity_poly.type
_entity_poly.pdbx_seq_one_letter_code
_entity_poly.pdbx_strand_id
1 'polypeptide(L)'
;MTLDAGSNLNEICARFIGDTTQLKLAAGLFLHDTVGVINGHAERGYIGYAENTLSQGKVAAYQGRGYTGLVFVNRLAEVVQVNNHIAGVSFYAQGEVFRYFAGAGWEKGGFPTDQDWFAYLANQYKAKINPLDVKILK
;
A
#
# COMPACT_ATOMS: atom_id res chain seq x y z
N MET A 1 -6.23 -9.69 -10.45
CA MET A 1 -5.12 -8.71 -10.39
C MET A 1 -5.06 -8.04 -11.74
N THR A 2 -5.43 -6.77 -11.81
CA THR A 2 -5.26 -5.93 -13.00
C THR A 2 -4.02 -5.07 -12.79
N LEU A 3 -3.11 -5.08 -13.76
CA LEU A 3 -1.91 -4.24 -13.74
C LEU A 3 -2.33 -2.81 -14.11
N ASP A 4 -2.11 -1.84 -13.23
CA ASP A 4 -2.34 -0.43 -13.56
C ASP A 4 -1.19 0.03 -14.45
N ALA A 5 -1.46 0.17 -15.76
CA ALA A 5 -0.44 0.47 -16.75
C ALA A 5 0.27 1.78 -16.41
N GLY A 6 1.60 1.71 -16.24
CA GLY A 6 2.42 2.86 -15.86
C GLY A 6 2.55 3.09 -14.35
N SER A 7 2.09 2.16 -13.51
CA SER A 7 2.32 2.20 -12.06
C SER A 7 2.99 0.92 -11.55
N ASN A 8 3.70 1.04 -10.43
CA ASN A 8 4.25 -0.08 -9.66
C ASN A 8 3.21 -0.74 -8.72
N LEU A 9 1.92 -0.42 -8.88
CA LEU A 9 0.83 -0.91 -8.05
C LEU A 9 -0.18 -1.73 -8.88
N ASN A 10 -0.72 -2.76 -8.25
CA ASN A 10 -1.85 -3.55 -8.76
C ASN A 10 -3.11 -3.21 -7.98
N GLU A 11 -4.24 -3.16 -8.67
CA GLU A 11 -5.54 -3.03 -8.02
C GLU A 11 -5.96 -4.38 -7.41
N ILE A 12 -6.41 -4.32 -6.16
CA ILE A 12 -7.01 -5.42 -5.43
C ILE A 12 -8.44 -5.03 -5.07
N CYS A 13 -9.38 -5.86 -5.49
CA CYS A 13 -10.80 -5.70 -5.23
C CYS A 13 -11.33 -7.00 -4.63
N ALA A 14 -11.98 -6.88 -3.48
CA ALA A 14 -12.68 -7.99 -2.84
C ALA A 14 -14.07 -7.53 -2.40
N ARG A 15 -15.03 -8.46 -2.40
CA ARG A 15 -16.35 -8.26 -1.80
C ARG A 15 -16.54 -9.30 -0.71
N PHE A 16 -17.00 -8.84 0.44
CA PHE A 16 -17.30 -9.66 1.61
C PHE A 16 -18.81 -9.57 1.91
N ILE A 17 -19.38 -10.72 2.24
CA ILE A 17 -20.79 -10.93 2.60
C ILE A 17 -20.78 -11.71 3.92
N GLY A 18 -21.58 -11.31 4.91
CA GLY A 18 -21.69 -11.98 6.20
C GLY A 18 -22.92 -11.51 7.00
N ASP A 19 -23.08 -11.97 8.24
CA ASP A 19 -24.30 -11.73 9.03
C ASP A 19 -24.29 -10.42 9.83
N THR A 20 -23.23 -9.61 9.70
CA THR A 20 -23.09 -8.32 10.38
C THR A 20 -23.14 -7.18 9.39
N THR A 21 -23.87 -6.12 9.75
CA THR A 21 -24.14 -4.98 8.85
C THR A 21 -22.93 -4.07 8.64
N GLN A 22 -21.95 -4.09 9.55
CA GLN A 22 -20.72 -3.29 9.45
C GLN A 22 -19.50 -4.09 9.90
N LEU A 23 -18.52 -4.23 9.01
CA LEU A 23 -17.27 -4.97 9.26
C LEU A 23 -16.09 -3.99 9.30
N LYS A 24 -15.05 -4.33 10.07
CA LYS A 24 -13.72 -3.73 9.92
C LYS A 24 -12.87 -4.67 9.07
N LEU A 25 -12.34 -4.17 7.96
CA LEU A 25 -11.42 -4.91 7.10
C LEU A 25 -10.03 -4.29 7.18
N ALA A 26 -9.01 -5.14 7.12
CA ALA A 26 -7.62 -4.72 7.16
C ALA A 26 -6.87 -5.25 5.93
N ALA A 27 -6.00 -4.40 5.36
CA ALA A 27 -4.94 -4.83 4.45
C ALA A 27 -3.61 -4.36 5.02
N GLY A 28 -2.59 -5.22 4.98
CA GLY A 28 -1.32 -4.97 5.65
C GLY A 28 -0.11 -5.49 4.92
N LEU A 29 1.05 -4.99 5.35
CA LEU A 29 2.38 -5.39 4.92
C LEU A 29 3.05 -6.17 6.04
N PHE A 30 3.77 -7.23 5.68
CA PHE A 30 4.67 -7.91 6.60
C PHE A 30 5.94 -7.07 6.82
N LEU A 31 6.46 -7.09 8.05
CA LEU A 31 7.65 -6.38 8.48
C LEU A 31 8.71 -7.44 8.81
N HIS A 32 9.81 -7.46 8.06
CA HIS A 32 10.91 -8.35 8.36
C HIS A 32 11.73 -7.81 9.54
N ASP A 33 12.45 -8.72 10.20
CA ASP A 33 13.47 -8.38 11.19
C ASP A 33 14.75 -7.90 10.48
N THR A 34 14.63 -6.77 9.78
CA THR A 34 15.66 -6.11 9.00
C THR A 34 15.71 -4.62 9.36
N VAL A 35 16.74 -3.91 8.90
CA VAL A 35 16.75 -2.45 8.98
C VAL A 35 15.66 -1.91 8.07
N GLY A 36 14.52 -1.55 8.67
CA GLY A 36 13.33 -1.10 7.96
C GLY A 36 12.86 0.28 8.40
N VAL A 37 12.14 0.96 7.51
CA VAL A 37 11.49 2.25 7.78
C VAL A 37 10.04 2.15 7.31
N ILE A 38 9.12 2.50 8.19
CA ILE A 38 7.69 2.53 7.92
C ILE A 38 7.25 3.97 7.71
N ASN A 39 6.35 4.19 6.76
CA ASN A 39 5.68 5.47 6.54
C ASN A 39 4.19 5.25 6.32
N GLY A 40 3.37 5.53 7.33
CA GLY A 40 1.93 5.36 7.23
C GLY A 40 1.20 5.89 8.46
N HIS A 41 0.12 6.64 8.22
CA HIS A 41 -0.83 7.08 9.23
C HIS A 41 -2.22 7.11 8.58
N ALA A 42 -3.29 7.01 9.37
CA ALA A 42 -4.66 6.95 8.85
C ALA A 42 -5.01 8.12 7.91
N GLU A 43 -4.50 9.32 8.22
CA GLU A 43 -4.73 10.54 7.44
C GLU A 43 -4.03 10.57 6.08
N ARG A 44 -2.99 9.75 5.89
CA ARG A 44 -2.19 9.75 4.66
C ARG A 44 -2.82 8.90 3.55
N GLY A 45 -3.72 7.98 3.90
CA GLY A 45 -4.37 7.08 2.93
C GLY A 45 -3.44 6.05 2.27
N TYR A 46 -2.20 5.93 2.72
CA TYR A 46 -1.25 4.91 2.27
C TYR A 46 -0.40 4.41 3.43
N ILE A 47 0.19 3.24 3.25
CA ILE A 47 1.22 2.64 4.10
C ILE A 47 2.38 2.21 3.20
N GLY A 48 3.59 2.63 3.53
CA GLY A 48 4.82 2.21 2.86
C GLY A 48 5.79 1.58 3.84
N TYR A 49 6.54 0.61 3.36
CA TYR A 49 7.63 -0.03 4.08
C TYR A 49 8.86 -0.13 3.16
N ALA A 50 9.98 0.35 3.67
CA ALA A 50 11.29 0.28 3.03
C ALA A 50 12.20 -0.60 3.87
N GLU A 51 12.91 -1.53 3.25
CA GLU A 51 13.79 -2.45 3.96
C GLU A 51 15.06 -2.80 3.18
N ASN A 52 16.09 -3.24 3.90
CA ASN A 52 17.28 -3.77 3.26
C ASN A 52 16.98 -5.17 2.75
N THR A 53 17.22 -5.42 1.47
CA THR A 53 17.18 -6.78 0.94
C THR A 53 18.34 -7.57 1.54
N LEU A 54 18.06 -8.75 2.08
CA LEU A 54 19.07 -9.63 2.65
C LEU A 54 19.67 -10.56 1.60
N SER A 55 20.92 -10.97 1.81
CA SER A 55 21.51 -12.07 1.06
C SER A 55 20.80 -13.39 1.37
N GLN A 56 20.69 -14.29 0.39
CA GLN A 56 20.05 -15.60 0.59
C GLN A 56 20.70 -16.45 1.71
N GLY A 57 21.92 -16.09 2.14
CA GLY A 57 22.66 -16.77 3.21
C GLY A 57 22.39 -16.26 4.64
N LYS A 58 21.43 -15.36 4.86
CA LYS A 58 21.17 -14.71 6.18
C LYS A 58 22.39 -14.00 6.79
N VAL A 59 23.41 -13.69 5.99
CA VAL A 59 24.51 -12.83 6.41
C VAL A 59 24.05 -11.39 6.24
N ALA A 60 24.16 -10.60 7.32
CA ALA A 60 23.79 -9.19 7.37
C ALA A 60 24.75 -8.35 6.50
N ALA A 61 24.58 -8.42 5.19
CA ALA A 61 25.23 -7.55 4.22
C ALA A 61 24.15 -6.83 3.41
N TYR A 62 24.36 -5.53 3.19
CA TYR A 62 23.49 -4.74 2.32
C TYR A 62 23.51 -5.30 0.90
N GLN A 63 22.35 -5.68 0.36
CA GLN A 63 22.21 -6.12 -1.05
C GLN A 63 21.35 -5.17 -1.88
N GLY A 64 20.83 -4.11 -1.25
CA GLY A 64 19.96 -3.13 -1.85
C GLY A 64 18.80 -2.75 -0.94
N ARG A 65 17.98 -1.81 -1.41
CA ARG A 65 16.81 -1.29 -0.72
C ARG A 65 15.53 -1.67 -1.47
N GLY A 66 14.71 -2.49 -0.83
CA GLY A 66 13.42 -2.94 -1.35
C GLY A 66 12.27 -2.14 -0.75
N TYR A 67 11.20 -1.99 -1.52
CA TYR A 67 10.03 -1.20 -1.12
C TYR A 67 8.75 -1.98 -1.32
N THR A 68 7.83 -1.86 -0.38
CA THR A 68 6.45 -2.35 -0.50
C THR A 68 5.46 -1.28 -0.03
N GLY A 69 4.23 -1.32 -0.54
CA GLY A 69 3.28 -0.26 -0.27
C GLY A 69 1.84 -0.65 -0.56
N LEU A 70 0.95 -0.04 0.21
CA LEU A 70 -0.50 -0.11 0.08
C LEU A 70 -1.05 1.31 -0.06
N VAL A 71 -1.99 1.51 -0.99
CA VAL A 71 -2.74 2.75 -1.16
C VAL A 71 -4.23 2.44 -1.04
N PHE A 72 -4.92 3.18 -0.18
CA PHE A 72 -6.33 3.00 0.11
C PHE A 72 -7.12 4.14 -0.52
N VAL A 73 -8.20 3.82 -1.23
CA VAL A 73 -9.09 4.85 -1.82
C VAL A 73 -10.14 5.34 -0.83
N ASN A 74 -10.47 4.51 0.15
CA ASN A 74 -11.39 4.84 1.21
C ASN A 74 -10.62 5.36 2.42
N ARG A 75 -11.26 6.22 3.21
CA ARG A 75 -10.69 6.73 4.45
C ARG A 75 -10.40 5.56 5.40
N LEU A 76 -9.16 5.49 5.88
CA LEU A 76 -8.76 4.58 6.94
C LEU A 76 -9.35 5.03 8.28
N ALA A 77 -9.88 4.09 9.04
CA ALA A 77 -10.27 4.29 10.43
C ALA A 77 -9.02 4.44 11.31
N GLU A 78 -8.03 3.58 11.08
CA GLU A 78 -6.77 3.54 11.82
C GLU A 78 -5.67 2.88 10.98
N VAL A 79 -4.41 3.16 11.35
CA VAL A 79 -3.25 2.39 10.92
C VAL A 79 -2.65 1.80 12.18
N VAL A 80 -2.54 0.47 12.22
CA VAL A 80 -2.12 -0.28 13.40
C VAL A 80 -0.96 -1.20 13.07
N GLN A 81 -0.05 -1.36 14.02
CA GLN A 81 0.98 -2.38 13.95
C GLN A 81 0.61 -3.53 14.88
N VAL A 82 0.55 -4.75 14.33
CA VAL A 82 0.19 -5.98 15.06
C VAL A 82 1.24 -7.04 14.74
N ASN A 83 2.02 -7.42 15.75
CA ASN A 83 3.19 -8.28 15.58
C ASN A 83 4.11 -7.73 14.47
N ASN A 84 4.46 -8.59 13.51
CA ASN A 84 5.31 -8.26 12.36
C ASN A 84 4.49 -7.75 11.17
N HIS A 85 3.39 -7.04 11.41
CA HIS A 85 2.59 -6.44 10.34
C HIS A 85 2.23 -5.00 10.67
N ILE A 86 2.19 -4.17 9.64
CA ILE A 86 1.46 -2.90 9.67
C ILE A 86 0.24 -3.00 8.77
N ALA A 87 -0.92 -2.56 9.24
CA ALA A 87 -2.17 -2.66 8.52
C ALA A 87 -2.99 -1.38 8.57
N GLY A 88 -3.63 -1.06 7.45
CA GLY A 88 -4.66 -0.03 7.36
C GLY A 88 -6.01 -0.67 7.56
N VAL A 89 -6.78 -0.17 8.51
CA VAL A 89 -8.10 -0.67 8.86
C VAL A 89 -9.17 0.27 8.31
N SER A 90 -10.16 -0.26 7.63
CA SER A 90 -11.29 0.48 7.06
C SER A 90 -12.62 -0.05 7.59
N PHE A 91 -13.59 0.85 7.75
CA PHE A 91 -14.99 0.43 7.84
C PHE A 91 -15.45 -0.06 6.47
N TYR A 92 -16.19 -1.15 6.46
CA TYR A 92 -16.69 -1.78 5.25
C TYR A 92 -18.18 -2.09 5.41
N ALA A 93 -18.97 -1.56 4.47
CA ALA A 93 -20.36 -1.93 4.33
C ALA A 93 -20.46 -3.22 3.49
N GLN A 94 -21.28 -4.15 3.97
CA GLN A 94 -21.43 -5.45 3.32
C GLN A 94 -21.81 -5.32 1.85
N GLY A 95 -21.24 -6.20 1.02
CA GLY A 95 -21.51 -6.23 -0.42
C GLY A 95 -20.83 -5.14 -1.26
N GLU A 96 -20.24 -4.11 -0.64
CA GLU A 96 -19.44 -3.11 -1.36
C GLU A 96 -18.11 -3.67 -1.89
N VAL A 97 -17.39 -2.92 -2.73
CA VAL A 97 -16.04 -3.31 -3.13
C VAL A 97 -15.04 -2.76 -2.13
N PHE A 98 -14.38 -3.65 -1.40
CA PHE A 98 -13.16 -3.29 -0.69
C PHE A 98 -12.02 -3.18 -1.71
N ARG A 99 -11.69 -1.93 -2.08
CA ARG A 99 -10.67 -1.59 -3.06
C ARG A 99 -9.44 -1.01 -2.37
N TYR A 100 -8.27 -1.55 -2.71
CA TYR A 100 -6.98 -0.96 -2.39
C TYR A 100 -5.96 -1.34 -3.46
N PHE A 101 -4.82 -0.67 -3.46
CA PHE A 101 -3.74 -0.92 -4.39
C PHE A 101 -2.52 -1.40 -3.62
N ALA A 102 -1.82 -2.40 -4.15
CA ALA A 102 -0.62 -2.96 -3.53
C ALA A 102 0.49 -3.12 -4.55
N GLY A 103 1.73 -2.91 -4.13
CA GLY A 103 2.87 -3.11 -5.01
C GLY A 103 4.20 -2.91 -4.33
N ALA A 104 5.24 -2.84 -5.17
CA ALA A 104 6.62 -2.87 -4.73
C ALA A 104 7.52 -2.01 -5.61
N GLY A 105 8.70 -1.69 -5.10
CA GLY A 105 9.73 -0.94 -5.78
C GLY A 105 11.13 -1.40 -5.37
N TRP A 106 12.14 -0.87 -6.06
CA TRP A 106 13.54 -1.14 -5.76
C TRP A 106 14.38 0.12 -6.01
N GLU A 107 15.45 0.31 -5.24
CA GLU A 107 16.36 1.46 -5.39
C GLU A 107 16.89 1.65 -6.82
N LYS A 108 17.17 0.54 -7.52
CA LYS A 108 17.65 0.58 -8.92
C LYS A 108 16.51 0.49 -9.95
N GLY A 109 15.26 0.44 -9.48
CA GLY A 109 14.04 0.32 -10.27
C GLY A 109 13.21 1.59 -10.34
N GLY A 110 13.82 2.77 -10.13
CA GLY A 110 13.14 4.07 -10.22
C GLY A 110 12.81 4.74 -8.88
N PHE A 111 13.22 4.17 -7.74
CA PHE A 111 13.03 4.75 -6.42
C PHE A 111 14.36 4.86 -5.64
N PRO A 112 15.28 5.76 -6.02
CA PRO A 112 16.64 5.79 -5.45
C PRO A 112 16.70 5.93 -3.92
N THR A 113 15.66 6.52 -3.31
CA THR A 113 15.57 6.71 -1.86
C THR A 113 14.23 6.25 -1.30
N ASP A 114 14.19 5.97 0.01
CA ASP A 114 12.94 5.71 0.75
C ASP A 114 11.93 6.86 0.54
N GLN A 115 12.41 8.10 0.45
CA GLN A 115 11.58 9.28 0.25
C GLN A 115 10.93 9.29 -1.14
N ASP A 116 11.63 8.83 -2.19
CA ASP A 116 11.06 8.71 -3.53
C ASP A 116 9.90 7.72 -3.55
N TRP A 117 10.04 6.58 -2.86
CA TRP A 117 8.97 5.60 -2.71
C TRP A 117 7.77 6.15 -1.95
N PHE A 118 7.99 6.80 -0.81
CA PHE A 118 6.89 7.36 -0.01
C PHE A 118 6.19 8.52 -0.72
N ALA A 119 6.94 9.37 -1.44
CA ALA A 119 6.36 10.42 -2.29
C ALA A 119 5.52 9.82 -3.43
N TYR A 120 5.99 8.74 -4.04
CA TYR A 120 5.22 8.00 -5.04
C TYR A 120 3.90 7.47 -4.47
N LEU A 121 3.91 6.79 -3.32
CA LEU A 121 2.67 6.31 -2.68
C LEU A 121 1.71 7.45 -2.33
N ALA A 122 2.23 8.57 -1.81
CA ALA A 122 1.42 9.75 -1.53
C ALA A 122 0.77 10.34 -2.79
N ASN A 123 1.51 10.38 -3.90
CA ASN A 123 1.00 10.84 -5.20
C ASN A 123 -0.03 9.88 -5.78
N GLN A 124 0.20 8.56 -5.66
CA GLN A 124 -0.78 7.54 -6.05
C GLN A 124 -2.08 7.71 -5.27
N TYR A 125 -2.00 7.86 -3.94
CA TYR A 125 -3.18 8.14 -3.11
C TYR A 125 -3.96 9.35 -3.64
N LYS A 126 -3.29 10.51 -3.77
CA LYS A 126 -3.91 11.75 -4.28
C LYS A 126 -4.57 11.56 -5.65
N ALA A 127 -3.92 10.85 -6.57
CA ALA A 127 -4.45 10.60 -7.90
C ALA A 127 -5.67 9.68 -7.88
N LYS A 128 -5.68 8.64 -7.03
CA LYS A 128 -6.81 7.71 -6.94
C LYS A 128 -8.04 8.29 -6.24
N ILE A 129 -7.85 9.21 -5.29
CA ILE A 129 -8.98 9.91 -4.64
C ILE A 129 -9.47 11.14 -5.41
N ASN A 130 -8.74 11.61 -6.43
CA ASN A 130 -9.13 12.73 -7.29
C ASN A 130 -9.00 12.34 -8.78
N PRO A 131 -9.84 11.41 -9.29
CA PRO A 131 -9.78 11.01 -10.69
C PRO A 131 -10.15 12.18 -11.62
N LEU A 132 -9.41 12.32 -12.73
CA LEU A 132 -9.74 13.29 -13.78
C LEU A 132 -11.02 12.87 -14.51
N ASP A 133 -12.04 13.74 -14.50
CA ASP A 133 -13.25 13.58 -15.32
C ASP A 133 -13.02 14.23 -16.70
N VAL A 134 -12.73 13.41 -17.71
CA VAL A 134 -12.51 13.88 -19.08
C VAL A 134 -13.77 13.66 -19.91
N LYS A 135 -14.36 14.75 -20.41
CA LYS A 135 -15.52 14.72 -21.32
C LYS A 135 -15.09 15.15 -22.71
N ILE A 136 -15.39 14.32 -23.70
CA ILE A 136 -15.28 14.73 -25.11
C ILE A 136 -16.54 15.52 -25.45
N LEU A 137 -16.38 16.82 -25.70
CA LEU A 137 -17.46 17.65 -26.22
C LEU A 137 -17.56 17.39 -27.73
N LYS A 138 -18.77 17.06 -28.19
CA LYS A 138 -19.11 16.94 -29.61
C LYS A 138 -19.42 18.30 -30.21
#